data_AF-A0A8I6AS08-F1
#
_entry.id   AF-A0A8I6AS08-F1
#
_cell.length_a   1.000
_cell.length_b   1.000
_cell.length_c   1.000
_cell.angle_alpha   90.00
_cell.angle_beta   90.00
_cell.angle_gamma   90.00
#
_symmetry.space_group_name_H-M   'P 1'
#
loop_
_entity.id
_entity.type
_entity.pdbx_description
1 polymer ?
#
loop_
_entity_poly.entity_id
_entity_poly.type
_entity_poly.pdbx_seq_one_letter_code
_entity_poly.pdbx_strand_id
1 'polypeptide(L)'
;MPGRSSTNSGSTRYISFSGVESALSSLKTFQSCISSGMDTVSSVALDLVETQTEVSSEYSMDKAMVEFAKMDRELNHYVKAVQSTINHVKEERPEKVPDLKLLVEKKFLALQDKNSDADFKENEKFVQFKQQLRELKKQ
;
A
#
# COMPACT_ATOMS: atom_id res chain seq x y z
N MET A 1 45.86 -8.10 -43.72
CA MET A 1 44.72 -8.52 -42.87
C MET A 1 45.23 -9.58 -41.90
N PRO A 2 45.12 -9.35 -40.59
CA PRO A 2 44.01 -9.89 -39.79
C PRO A 2 43.42 -8.80 -38.85
N GLY A 3 42.11 -8.67 -38.74
CA GLY A 3 41.33 -9.48 -37.80
C GLY A 3 40.91 -8.61 -36.62
N ARG A 4 40.08 -7.58 -36.90
CA ARG A 4 39.39 -6.84 -35.84
C ARG A 4 38.34 -7.76 -35.23
N SER A 5 38.71 -8.41 -34.13
CA SER A 5 37.76 -9.04 -33.23
C SER A 5 36.92 -7.94 -32.61
N SER A 6 35.84 -7.56 -33.29
CA SER A 6 34.75 -6.82 -32.68
C SER A 6 34.12 -7.75 -31.63
N THR A 7 34.64 -7.68 -30.41
CA THR A 7 33.90 -8.11 -29.22
C THR A 7 32.65 -7.26 -29.18
N ASN A 8 31.57 -7.80 -29.75
CA ASN A 8 30.23 -7.35 -29.51
C ASN A 8 29.97 -7.60 -28.03
N SER A 9 30.41 -6.65 -27.20
CA SER A 9 30.03 -6.58 -25.79
C SER A 9 28.52 -6.45 -25.81
N GLY A 10 27.85 -7.59 -25.65
CA GLY A 10 26.41 -7.66 -25.55
C GLY A 10 26.04 -6.69 -24.46
N SER A 11 25.46 -5.56 -24.87
CA SER A 11 24.95 -4.57 -23.94
C SER A 11 23.90 -5.28 -23.11
N THR A 12 24.28 -5.77 -21.93
CA THR A 12 23.32 -6.12 -20.88
C THR A 12 22.47 -4.88 -20.73
N ARG A 13 21.25 -4.93 -21.24
CA ARG A 13 20.32 -3.81 -21.24
C ARG A 13 20.02 -3.48 -19.79
N TYR A 14 20.76 -2.52 -19.25
CA TYR A 14 20.57 -2.09 -17.88
C TYR A 14 19.27 -1.30 -17.83
N ILE A 15 18.25 -1.87 -17.19
CA ILE A 15 16.95 -1.21 -17.02
C ILE A 15 17.09 -0.29 -15.81
N SER A 16 16.97 1.02 -16.03
CA SER A 16 16.90 1.99 -14.93
C SER A 16 15.48 2.03 -14.37
N PHE A 17 15.37 2.00 -13.03
CA PHE A 17 14.10 2.09 -12.30
C PHE A 17 13.98 3.37 -11.48
N SER A 18 14.91 4.32 -11.62
CA SER A 18 14.97 5.53 -10.76
C SER A 18 13.68 6.35 -10.79
N GLY A 19 13.04 6.49 -11.95
CA GLY A 19 11.75 7.17 -12.07
C GLY A 19 10.63 6.46 -11.32
N VAL A 20 10.61 5.11 -11.37
CA VAL A 20 9.63 4.30 -10.64
C VAL A 20 9.89 4.38 -9.13
N GLU A 21 11.15 4.28 -8.70
CA GLU A 21 11.55 4.39 -7.29
C GLU A 21 11.21 5.77 -6.71
N SER A 22 11.39 6.84 -7.50
CA SER A 22 11.00 8.20 -7.12
C SER A 22 9.48 8.32 -6.98
N ALA A 23 8.72 7.88 -7.98
CA ALA A 23 7.25 7.88 -7.92
C ALA A 23 6.72 7.05 -6.74
N LEU A 24 7.36 5.91 -6.45
CA LEU A 24 7.00 5.06 -5.32
C LEU A 24 7.28 5.73 -3.98
N SER A 25 8.37 6.49 -3.89
CA SER A 25 8.70 7.27 -2.70
C SER A 25 7.67 8.35 -2.45
N SER A 26 7.25 9.10 -3.48
CA SER A 26 6.15 10.06 -3.39
C SER A 26 4.84 9.39 -2.97
N LEU A 27 4.53 8.22 -3.55
CA LEU A 27 3.33 7.47 -3.20
C LEU A 27 3.33 7.03 -1.72
N LYS A 28 4.47 6.60 -1.17
CA LYS A 28 4.60 6.28 0.26
C LYS A 28 4.31 7.48 1.16
N THR A 29 4.70 8.69 0.75
CA THR A 29 4.39 9.89 1.56
C THR A 29 2.89 10.14 1.69
N PHE A 30 2.07 9.64 0.76
CA PHE A 30 0.61 9.71 0.83
C PHE A 30 0.00 8.92 1.99
N GLN A 31 0.74 7.97 2.58
CA GLN A 31 0.30 7.27 3.81
C GLN A 31 0.02 8.24 4.95
N SER A 32 0.71 9.39 4.99
CA SER A 32 0.42 10.44 5.97
C SER A 32 -0.99 11.02 5.80
N CYS A 33 -1.51 11.13 4.58
CA CYS A 33 -2.87 11.59 4.30
C CYS A 33 -3.92 10.58 4.79
N ILE A 34 -3.68 9.29 4.56
CA ILE A 34 -4.54 8.21 5.07
C ILE A 34 -4.56 8.24 6.60
N SER A 35 -3.37 8.32 7.21
CA SER A 35 -3.18 8.39 8.65
C SER A 35 -3.92 9.58 9.29
N SER A 36 -3.87 10.76 8.65
CA SER A 36 -4.62 11.96 9.08
C SER A 36 -6.13 11.81 8.92
N GLY A 37 -6.58 11.14 7.84
CA GLY A 37 -7.99 10.78 7.66
C GLY A 37 -8.50 9.87 8.78
N MET A 38 -7.70 8.90 9.22
CA MET A 38 -8.03 8.02 10.35
C MET A 38 -8.15 8.80 11.67
N ASP A 39 -7.26 9.77 11.92
CA ASP A 39 -7.37 10.64 13.11
C ASP A 39 -8.67 11.44 13.08
N THR A 40 -9.00 12.01 11.93
CA THR A 40 -10.22 12.82 11.74
C THR A 40 -11.48 11.97 11.98
N VAL A 41 -11.55 10.77 11.39
CA VAL A 41 -12.66 9.84 11.62
C VAL A 41 -12.75 9.44 13.09
N SER A 42 -11.62 9.22 13.74
CA SER A 42 -11.60 8.87 15.16
C SER A 42 -12.17 10.00 16.01
N SER A 43 -11.67 11.22 15.87
CA SER A 43 -12.15 12.38 16.63
C SER A 43 -13.65 12.60 16.43
N VAL A 44 -14.12 12.61 15.18
CA VAL A 44 -15.55 12.81 14.89
C VAL A 44 -16.40 11.68 15.47
N ALA A 45 -15.95 10.42 15.42
CA ALA A 45 -16.69 9.31 16.02
C ALA A 45 -16.81 9.43 17.55
N LEU A 46 -15.75 9.88 18.22
CA LEU A 46 -15.76 10.09 19.66
C LEU A 46 -16.72 11.22 20.04
N ASP A 47 -16.64 12.36 19.35
CA ASP A 47 -17.54 13.52 19.57
C ASP A 47 -19.02 13.13 19.39
N LEU A 48 -19.33 12.31 18.37
CA LEU A 48 -20.69 11.83 18.11
C LEU A 48 -21.22 10.94 19.24
N VAL A 49 -20.37 10.06 19.79
CA VAL A 49 -20.74 9.18 20.91
C VAL A 49 -20.95 10.01 22.18
N GLU A 50 -20.06 10.96 22.46
CA GLU A 50 -20.14 11.83 23.65
C GLU A 50 -21.39 12.72 23.63
N THR A 51 -21.78 13.22 22.45
CA THR A 51 -22.96 14.07 22.28
C THR A 51 -24.28 13.29 22.14
N GLN A 52 -24.23 11.95 22.15
CA GLN A 52 -25.39 11.08 21.89
C GLN A 52 -26.11 11.41 20.57
N THR A 53 -25.35 11.88 19.57
CA THR A 53 -25.91 12.25 18.27
C THR A 53 -26.25 10.99 17.47
N GLU A 54 -27.52 10.83 17.10
CA GLU A 54 -27.93 9.76 16.19
C GLU A 54 -27.39 10.01 14.78
N VAL A 55 -26.57 9.08 14.27
CA VAL A 55 -26.04 9.13 12.91
C VAL A 55 -26.67 8.01 12.09
N SER A 56 -27.05 8.33 10.85
CA SER A 56 -27.53 7.32 9.90
C SER A 56 -26.52 6.20 9.75
N SER A 57 -27.00 4.96 9.75
CA SER A 57 -26.16 3.76 9.56
C SER A 57 -25.38 3.77 8.23
N GLU A 58 -25.83 4.54 7.24
CA GLU A 58 -25.18 4.67 5.92
C GLU A 58 -23.86 5.45 5.99
N TYR A 59 -23.73 6.38 6.95
CA TYR A 59 -22.56 7.23 7.18
C TYR A 59 -21.92 6.95 8.55
N SER A 60 -21.62 5.68 8.79
CA SER A 60 -20.94 5.27 10.03
C SER A 60 -19.44 5.55 9.98
N MET A 61 -18.93 6.20 11.02
CA MET A 61 -17.49 6.39 11.21
C MET A 61 -16.73 5.06 11.33
N ASP A 62 -17.37 3.99 11.82
CA ASP A 62 -16.77 2.64 11.79
C ASP A 62 -16.48 2.20 10.34
N LYS A 63 -17.39 2.47 9.40
CA LYS A 63 -17.22 2.13 7.98
C LYS A 63 -16.10 2.98 7.36
N ALA A 64 -16.08 4.28 7.64
CA ALA A 64 -15.02 5.17 7.17
C ALA A 64 -13.64 4.72 7.67
N MET A 65 -13.54 4.32 8.94
CA MET A 65 -12.32 3.80 9.54
C MET A 65 -11.84 2.51 8.85
N VAL A 66 -12.76 1.59 8.55
CA VAL A 66 -12.44 0.37 7.79
C VAL A 66 -11.92 0.70 6.39
N GLU A 67 -12.54 1.64 5.68
CA GLU A 67 -12.11 2.04 4.33
C GLU A 67 -10.71 2.69 4.34
N PHE A 68 -10.38 3.53 5.33
CA PHE A 68 -9.02 4.04 5.48
C PHE A 68 -8.00 2.93 5.79
N ALA A 69 -8.35 1.98 6.66
CA ALA A 69 -7.47 0.86 6.99
C ALA A 69 -7.23 -0.05 5.76
N LYS A 70 -8.26 -0.30 4.95
CA LYS A 70 -8.12 -1.01 3.66
C LYS A 70 -7.23 -0.24 2.68
N MET A 71 -7.43 1.07 2.56
CA MET A 71 -6.64 1.92 1.67
C MET A 71 -5.15 1.90 2.04
N ASP A 72 -4.81 1.97 3.33
CA ASP A 72 -3.42 1.86 3.78
C ASP A 72 -2.82 0.48 3.44
N ARG A 73 -3.57 -0.61 3.68
CA ARG A 73 -3.14 -1.97 3.31
C ARG A 73 -2.90 -2.11 1.81
N GLU A 74 -3.84 -1.65 0.99
CA GLU A 74 -3.74 -1.72 -0.48
C GLU A 74 -2.55 -0.91 -1.00
N LEU A 75 -2.34 0.29 -0.47
CA LEU A 75 -1.19 1.13 -0.81
C LEU A 75 0.13 0.41 -0.48
N ASN A 76 0.22 -0.18 0.71
CA ASN A 76 1.37 -0.99 1.13
C ASN A 76 1.59 -2.21 0.22
N HIS A 77 0.52 -2.89 -0.18
CA HIS A 77 0.60 -4.03 -1.10
C HIS A 77 1.10 -3.62 -2.48
N TYR A 78 0.60 -2.51 -3.03
CA TYR A 78 1.05 -2.00 -4.31
C TYR A 78 2.53 -1.63 -4.27
N VAL A 79 2.95 -0.94 -3.21
CA VAL A 79 4.36 -0.61 -2.96
C VAL A 79 5.24 -1.85 -2.94
N LYS A 80 4.85 -2.88 -2.17
CA LYS A 80 5.57 -4.16 -2.08
C LYS A 80 5.64 -4.88 -3.43
N ALA A 81 4.55 -4.90 -4.20
CA ALA A 81 4.49 -5.54 -5.52
C ALA A 81 5.44 -4.88 -6.53
N VAL A 82 5.49 -3.54 -6.56
CA VAL A 82 6.42 -2.79 -7.41
C VAL A 82 7.86 -3.04 -7.00
N GLN A 83 8.19 -2.94 -5.70
CA GLN A 83 9.56 -3.20 -5.21
C GLN A 83 10.01 -4.64 -5.51
N SER A 84 9.15 -5.62 -5.26
CA SER A 84 9.44 -7.02 -5.55
C SER A 84 9.65 -7.26 -7.04
N THR A 85 8.93 -6.56 -7.93
CA THR A 85 9.13 -6.66 -9.38
C THR A 85 10.46 -6.04 -9.80
N ILE A 86 10.81 -4.87 -9.25
CA ILE A 86 12.10 -4.22 -9.52
C ILE A 86 13.25 -5.13 -9.09
N ASN A 87 13.20 -5.67 -7.87
CA ASN A 87 14.25 -6.54 -7.34
C ASN A 87 14.41 -7.81 -8.19
N HIS A 88 13.29 -8.46 -8.52
CA HIS A 88 13.24 -9.62 -9.41
C HIS A 88 13.97 -9.35 -10.73
N VAL A 89 13.65 -8.24 -11.42
CA VAL A 89 14.27 -7.93 -12.72
C VAL A 89 15.76 -7.57 -12.57
N LYS A 90 16.15 -6.88 -11.50
CA LYS A 90 17.56 -6.56 -11.21
C LYS A 90 18.39 -7.81 -10.93
N GLU A 91 17.80 -8.80 -10.25
CA GLU A 91 18.45 -10.06 -9.87
C GLU A 91 18.53 -11.05 -11.04
N GLU A 92 17.42 -11.30 -11.74
CA GLU A 92 17.38 -12.27 -12.85
C GLU A 92 18.08 -11.77 -14.12
N ARG A 93 18.20 -10.44 -14.29
CA ARG A 93 18.81 -9.79 -15.47
C ARG A 93 18.35 -10.42 -16.79
N PRO A 94 17.03 -10.47 -17.05
CA PRO A 94 16.49 -11.22 -18.18
C PRO A 94 16.98 -10.65 -19.51
N GLU A 95 17.27 -11.54 -20.47
CA GLU A 95 17.75 -11.15 -21.81
C GLU A 95 16.75 -10.25 -22.55
N LYS A 96 15.46 -10.45 -22.30
CA LYS A 96 14.36 -9.63 -22.82
C LYS A 96 13.63 -8.99 -21.65
N VAL A 97 13.26 -7.72 -21.80
CA VAL A 97 12.47 -7.01 -20.80
C VAL A 97 11.11 -7.72 -20.66
N PRO A 98 10.75 -8.22 -19.46
CA PRO A 98 9.46 -8.86 -19.25
C PRO A 98 8.34 -7.82 -19.21
N ASP A 99 7.09 -8.28 -19.27
CA ASP A 99 5.94 -7.41 -19.02
C ASP A 99 5.88 -7.00 -17.54
N LEU A 100 6.47 -5.84 -17.25
CA LEU A 100 6.57 -5.30 -15.89
C LEU A 100 5.20 -5.02 -15.29
N LYS A 101 4.23 -4.59 -16.10
CA LYS A 101 2.88 -4.30 -15.63
C LYS A 101 2.21 -5.58 -15.17
N LEU A 102 2.25 -6.62 -16.01
CA LEU A 102 1.68 -7.93 -15.67
C LEU A 102 2.35 -8.55 -14.44
N LEU A 103 3.67 -8.39 -14.28
CA LEU A 103 4.38 -8.87 -13.10
C LEU A 103 3.94 -8.15 -11.82
N VAL A 104 3.80 -6.82 -11.86
CA VAL A 104 3.28 -6.05 -10.72
C VAL A 104 1.86 -6.46 -10.39
N GLU A 105 0.97 -6.57 -11.38
CA GLU A 105 -0.42 -6.99 -11.19
C GLU A 105 -0.52 -8.37 -10.54
N LYS A 106 0.24 -9.36 -11.02
CA LYS A 106 0.26 -10.71 -10.43
C LYS A 106 0.74 -10.68 -8.98
N LYS A 107 1.82 -9.96 -8.68
CA LYS A 107 2.35 -9.87 -7.32
C LYS A 107 1.39 -9.11 -6.39
N PHE A 108 0.71 -8.09 -6.91
CA PHE A 108 -0.28 -7.32 -6.16
C PHE A 108 -1.52 -8.16 -5.84
N LEU A 109 -2.10 -8.84 -6.83
CA LEU A 109 -3.24 -9.75 -6.64
C LEU A 109 -2.88 -10.87 -5.64
N ALA A 110 -1.70 -11.47 -5.75
CA ALA A 110 -1.26 -12.50 -4.81
C ALA A 110 -1.10 -12.00 -3.36
N LEU A 111 -0.87 -10.69 -3.16
CA LEU A 111 -0.90 -10.07 -1.83
C LEU A 111 -2.35 -9.82 -1.39
N GLN A 112 -3.22 -9.38 -2.30
CA GLN A 112 -4.64 -9.17 -2.01
C GLN A 112 -5.41 -10.46 -1.71
N ASP A 113 -5.08 -11.57 -2.37
CA ASP A 113 -5.70 -12.88 -2.15
C ASP A 113 -5.46 -13.42 -0.73
N LYS A 114 -4.46 -12.88 -0.03
CA LYS A 114 -4.12 -13.21 1.36
C LYS A 114 -4.76 -12.27 2.37
N ASN A 115 -5.46 -11.24 1.91
CA ASN A 115 -6.11 -10.28 2.79
C ASN A 115 -7.14 -10.96 3.68
N SER A 116 -7.13 -10.56 4.94
CA SER A 116 -8.12 -10.96 5.94
C SER A 116 -8.52 -9.76 6.78
N ASP A 117 -9.71 -9.81 7.39
CA ASP A 117 -10.10 -8.83 8.40
C ASP A 117 -9.21 -8.91 9.65
N ALA A 118 -8.51 -10.03 9.85
CA ALA A 118 -7.51 -10.17 10.90
C ALA A 118 -6.35 -9.17 10.75
N ASP A 119 -6.03 -8.76 9.52
CA ASP A 119 -4.95 -7.83 9.21
C ASP A 119 -5.21 -6.43 9.80
N PHE A 120 -6.47 -6.08 10.09
CA PHE A 120 -6.78 -4.80 10.74
C PHE A 120 -6.15 -4.67 12.13
N LYS A 121 -5.72 -5.79 12.75
CA LYS A 121 -4.96 -5.76 14.01
C LYS A 121 -3.55 -5.20 13.84
N GLU A 122 -3.01 -5.20 12.63
CA GLU A 122 -1.70 -4.61 12.32
C GLU A 122 -1.78 -3.09 12.14
N ASN A 123 -2.99 -2.53 12.00
CA ASN A 123 -3.20 -1.08 11.92
C ASN A 123 -3.43 -0.50 13.32
N GLU A 124 -2.41 0.13 13.88
CA GLU A 124 -2.43 0.69 15.24
C GLU A 124 -3.58 1.67 15.47
N LYS A 125 -3.86 2.55 14.51
CA LYS A 125 -4.94 3.55 14.61
C LYS A 125 -6.32 2.90 14.60
N PHE A 126 -6.51 1.89 13.77
CA PHE A 126 -7.75 1.11 13.76
C PHE A 126 -7.99 0.43 15.12
N VAL A 127 -6.95 -0.20 15.67
CA VAL A 127 -7.03 -0.87 16.98
C VAL A 127 -7.35 0.13 18.09
N GLN A 128 -6.66 1.27 18.10
CA GLN A 128 -6.89 2.35 19.06
C GLN A 128 -8.33 2.87 18.98
N PHE A 129 -8.82 3.16 17.78
CA PHE A 129 -10.20 3.59 17.55
C PHE A 129 -11.23 2.61 18.15
N LYS A 130 -11.10 1.31 17.86
CA LYS A 130 -12.02 0.29 18.41
C LYS A 130 -11.90 0.17 19.94
N GLN A 131 -10.73 0.45 20.51
CA GLN A 131 -10.55 0.49 21.97
C GLN A 131 -11.27 1.69 22.59
N GLN A 132 -11.05 2.90 22.08
CA GLN A 132 -11.63 4.13 22.61
C GLN A 132 -13.17 4.09 22.56
N LEU A 133 -13.76 3.64 21.44
CA LEU A 133 -15.21 3.49 21.34
C LEU A 133 -15.79 2.48 22.33
N ARG A 134 -15.05 1.42 22.68
CA ARG A 134 -15.48 0.45 23.70
C ARG A 134 -15.41 1.02 25.11
N GLU A 135 -14.49 1.94 25.37
CA GLU A 135 -14.36 2.60 26.67
C GLU A 135 -15.45 3.63 26.89
N LEU A 136 -15.75 4.46 25.89
CA LEU A 136 -16.82 5.45 25.97
C LEU A 136 -18.21 4.82 26.15
N LYS A 137 -18.50 3.70 25.48
CA LYS A 137 -19.80 3.00 25.61
C LYS A 137 -20.03 2.33 26.97
N LYS A 138 -19.01 2.28 27.85
CA LYS A 138 -19.15 1.74 29.22
C LYS A 138 -19.56 2.81 30.24
N GLN A 139 -19.48 4.09 29.87
CA GLN A 139 -19.95 5.22 30.66
C GLN A 139 -21.45 5.41 30.43
#